data_AF-A0A1T1IZU2-F1
#
_entry.id   AF-A0A1T1IZU2-F1
#
_cell.length_a   1.000
_cell.length_b   1.000
_cell.length_c   1.000
_cell.angle_alpha   90.00
_cell.angle_beta   90.00
_cell.angle_gamma   90.00
#
_symmetry.space_group_name_H-M   'P 1'
#
loop_
_entity.id
_entity.type
_entity.pdbx_description
1 polymer ?
#
loop_
_entity_poly.entity_id
_entity_poly.type
_entity_poly.pdbx_seq_one_letter_code
_entity_poly.pdbx_strand_id
1 'polypeptide(L)' 'MTKLKYTPEIRERAVQLLIESEKDYPSTWAAITAIAPKIGCTPETLRVWLMCAEKTGGFNLVN' A
#
# COMPACT_ATOMS: atom_id res chain seq x y z
N MET A 1 -7.44 -4.25 -24.33
CA MET A 1 -7.74 -3.68 -22.99
C MET A 1 -6.64 -4.12 -22.03
N THR A 2 -5.60 -3.32 -21.88
CA THR A 2 -4.43 -3.65 -21.05
C THR A 2 -4.81 -3.51 -19.58
N LYS A 3 -5.09 -4.64 -18.93
CA LYS A 3 -5.20 -4.75 -17.47
C LYS A 3 -3.96 -4.07 -16.88
N LEU A 4 -4.15 -2.95 -16.17
CA LEU A 4 -3.09 -2.31 -15.38
C LEU A 4 -2.50 -3.39 -14.49
N LYS A 5 -1.37 -3.96 -14.91
CA LYS A 5 -0.66 -4.97 -14.13
C LYS A 5 -0.05 -4.19 -12.99
N TYR A 6 -0.76 -4.13 -11.87
CA TYR A 6 -0.19 -3.70 -10.61
C TYR A 6 0.94 -4.68 -10.30
N THR A 7 2.16 -4.32 -10.73
CA THR A 7 3.36 -5.11 -10.48
C THR A 7 3.68 -5.08 -9.00
N PRO A 8 4.41 -6.08 -8.49
CA PRO A 8 4.90 -6.07 -7.10
C PRO A 8 5.60 -4.74 -6.77
N GLU A 9 6.34 -4.17 -7.71
CA GLU A 9 7.00 -2.85 -7.57
C GLU A 9 6.01 -1.72 -7.23
N ILE A 10 4.83 -1.69 -7.85
CA ILE A 10 3.81 -0.66 -7.54
C ILE A 10 3.24 -0.88 -6.14
N ARG A 11 3.07 -2.14 -5.73
CA ARG A 11 2.59 -2.47 -4.38
C ARG A 11 3.61 -2.08 -3.32
N GLU A 12 4.88 -2.43 -3.52
CA GLU A 12 5.96 -2.10 -2.60
C GLU A 12 6.16 -0.59 -2.50
N ARG A 13 6.14 0.13 -3.63
CA ARG A 13 6.22 1.59 -3.62
C ARG A 13 5.05 2.23 -2.88
N ALA A 14 3.84 1.68 -3.05
CA ALA A 14 2.64 2.14 -2.35
C ALA A 14 2.73 1.89 -0.84
N VAL A 15 3.25 0.73 -0.41
CA VAL A 15 3.45 0.38 1.00
C VAL A 15 4.57 1.22 1.63
N GLN A 16 5.71 1.42 0.94
CA GLN A 16 6.78 2.29 1.44
C GLN A 16 6.30 3.73 1.63
N LEU A 17 5.58 4.28 0.64
CA LEU A 17 5.04 5.63 0.71
C LEU A 17 3.98 5.76 1.81
N LEU A 18 3.22 4.69 2.05
CA LEU A 18 2.27 4.60 3.16
C LEU A 18 3.00 4.63 4.51
N ILE A 19 4.05 3.83 4.71
CA ILE A 19 4.83 3.79 5.97
C ILE A 19 5.50 5.14 6.26
N GLU A 20 6.02 5.81 5.22
CA GLU A 20 6.62 7.13 5.36
C GLU A 20 5.57 8.18 5.77
N SER A 21 4.39 8.13 5.14
CA SER A 21 3.30 9.06 5.44
C SER A 21 2.59 8.74 6.75
N GLU A 22 2.46 7.47 7.12
CA GLU A 22 1.84 7.00 8.37
C GLU A 22 2.41 7.70 9.61
N LYS A 23 3.70 8.08 9.59
CA LYS A 23 4.34 8.81 10.69
C LYS A 23 3.81 10.24 10.87
N ASP A 24 3.29 10.83 9.80
CA ASP A 24 2.73 12.18 9.76
C ASP A 24 1.20 12.18 10.03
N TYR A 25 0.54 11.03 9.87
CA TYR A 25 -0.89 10.89 10.10
C TYR A 25 -1.21 10.18 11.41
N PRO A 26 -2.29 10.58 12.10
CA PRO A 26 -2.73 9.91 13.34
C PRO A 26 -3.33 8.52 13.11
N SER A 27 -3.45 8.07 11.86
CA SER A 27 -4.06 6.79 11.51
C SER A 27 -3.57 6.27 10.17
N THR A 28 -3.27 4.97 10.09
CA THR A 28 -2.92 4.29 8.83
C THR A 28 -4.01 4.49 7.78
N TRP A 29 -5.30 4.52 8.15
CA TRP A 29 -6.40 4.81 7.20
C TRP A 29 -6.32 6.23 6.60
N ALA A 30 -5.92 7.23 7.39
CA ALA A 30 -5.73 8.59 6.90
C ALA A 30 -4.56 8.68 5.92
N ALA A 31 -3.46 7.96 6.21
CA ALA A 31 -2.36 7.82 5.27
C ALA A 31 -2.77 7.06 4.00
N ILE A 32 -3.53 5.96 4.12
CA ILE A 32 -4.03 5.16 2.98
C ILE A 32 -4.86 6.03 2.04
N THR A 33 -5.82 6.81 2.56
CA THR A 33 -6.66 7.66 1.71
C THR A 33 -5.89 8.81 1.06
N ALA A 34 -4.80 9.27 1.67
CA ALA A 34 -3.93 10.29 1.10
C ALA A 34 -2.97 9.73 0.02
N ILE A 35 -2.55 8.46 0.17
CA ILE A 35 -1.62 7.79 -0.73
C ILE A 35 -2.31 7.11 -1.92
N ALA A 36 -3.52 6.55 -1.72
CA ALA A 36 -4.30 5.90 -2.76
C ALA A 36 -4.40 6.70 -4.08
N PRO A 37 -4.81 7.99 -4.08
CA PRO A 37 -4.86 8.79 -5.31
C PRO A 37 -3.49 9.08 -5.92
N LYS A 38 -2.39 9.05 -5.15
CA LYS A 38 -1.02 9.27 -5.66
C LYS A 38 -0.51 8.11 -6.52
N ILE A 39 -0.96 6.89 -6.23
CA ILE A 39 -0.62 5.69 -7.01
C ILE A 39 -1.64 5.44 -8.13
N GLY A 40 -2.82 6.07 -8.06
CA GLY A 40 -3.95 5.79 -8.95
C GLY A 40 -4.76 4.56 -8.51
N CYS A 41 -4.68 4.20 -7.23
CA CYS A 41 -5.40 3.08 -6.62
C CYS A 41 -6.56 3.59 -5.78
N THR A 42 -7.55 2.75 -5.49
CA THR A 42 -8.51 3.04 -4.43
C THR A 42 -7.92 2.72 -3.05
N PRO A 43 -8.32 3.43 -1.99
CA PRO A 43 -7.86 3.14 -0.62
C PRO A 43 -8.20 1.70 -0.20
N GLU A 44 -9.33 1.16 -0.66
CA GLU A 44 -9.69 -0.24 -0.49
C GLU A 44 -8.66 -1.19 -1.12
N THR A 45 -8.19 -0.88 -2.34
CA THR A 45 -7.15 -1.68 -3.03
C THR A 45 -5.84 -1.65 -2.24
N LEU A 46 -5.43 -0.48 -1.74
CA LEU A 46 -4.23 -0.31 -0.94
C LEU A 46 -4.30 -1.13 0.36
N ARG A 47 -5.47 -1.12 1.02
CA ARG A 47 -5.73 -1.89 2.24
C ARG A 47 -5.66 -3.40 1.98
N VAL A 48 -6.22 -3.86 0.86
CA VAL A 48 -6.12 -5.27 0.45
C VAL A 48 -4.66 -5.64 0.21
N TRP A 49 -3.84 -4.76 -0.37
CA TRP A 49 -2.41 -5.01 -0.54
C TRP A 49 -1.66 -5.09 0.79
N LEU A 50 -1.99 -4.22 1.76
CA LEU A 50 -1.42 -4.28 3.11
C LEU A 50 -1.78 -5.61 3.79
N MET A 51 -3.06 -5.97 3.81
CA MET A 51 -3.51 -7.24 4.40
C MET A 51 -2.95 -8.47 3.67
N CYS A 52 -2.76 -8.38 2.34
CA CYS A 52 -2.15 -9.46 1.56
C CYS A 52 -0.65 -9.56 1.83
N ALA A 53 0.03 -8.44 2.08
CA ALA A 53 1.43 -8.42 2.52
C ALA A 53 1.58 -9.05 3.91
N GLU A 54 0.63 -8.83 4.82
CA GLU A 54 0.62 -9.46 6.15
C GLU A 54 0.30 -10.97 6.10
N LYS A 55 -0.69 -11.40 5.29
CA LYS A 55 -1.08 -12.82 5.19
C LYS A 55 -0.13 -13.68 4.36
N THR A 56 0.63 -13.06 3.47
CA THR A 56 1.68 -13.75 2.70
C THR A 56 2.97 -13.62 3.51
N GLY A 57 3.15 -14.47 4.52
CA GLY A 57 4.37 -14.56 5.32
C GLY A 57 5.59 -14.99 4.50
N GLY A 58 6.05 -14.13 3.59
CA GLY A 58 7.08 -14.43 2.60
C GLY A 58 7.77 -13.23 1.95
N PHE A 59 7.49 -11.99 2.37
CA PHE A 59 8.42 -10.88 2.16
C PHE A 59 8.62 -10.18 3.50
N ASN A 60 9.69 -10.58 4.17
CA ASN A 60 10.12 -10.07 5.46
C ASN A 60 10.30 -8.55 5.37
N LEU A 61 9.38 -7.80 5.98
CA LEU A 61 9.68 -6.50 6.58
C LEU A 61 9.09 -6.57 7.98
N VAL A 62 9.97 -6.48 8.97
CA VAL A 62 9.75 -6.44 10.44
C VAL A 62 9.81 -7.77 11.21
N ASN A 63 11.02 -8.32 11.39
CA ASN A 63 11.81 -8.30 12.64
C ASN A 63 13.18 -8.94 12.42
#